data_AF-A0A2E7PNH2-F1
#
_entry.id   AF-A0A2E7PNH2-F1
#
_cell.length_a   1.000
_cell.length_b   1.000
_cell.length_c   1.000
_cell.angle_alpha   90.00
_cell.angle_beta   90.00
_cell.angle_gamma   90.00
#
_symmetry.space_group_name_H-M   'P 1'
#
loop_
_entity.id
_entity.type
_entity.pdbx_description
1 polymer ?
#
loop_
_entity_poly.entity_id
_entity_poly.type
_entity_poly.pdbx_seq_one_letter_code
_entity_poly.pdbx_strand_id
1 'polypeptide(L)'
;MIRQFLLLFLSAFLFGSTVLASVVEESEPFRPEEGKFPPIEKAHSYRGEIIFVDHPNRRGSIRVEGTGKFYRNDPHPFALLPYGMVRYHNAPADLRDVPLGTVMHAHGFLPPDPKTSAVPVLPPNNKDKDAGGYRGIGIFPAENHILLLEDEPSHCRRNGLTWKILEVEVKGDEGTIVAKRVPKTGDGEKTEPQTMTFDSATRIWQGRESIRVSDLISQKVWPESGKKEMKDQSVLLGITWKPAPGDGLSGAFTSFHISDIWLDDQSIE
;
A
#
# COMPACT_ATOMS: atom_id res chain seq x y z
N MET A 1 -76.98 37.98 34.62
CA MET A 1 -77.68 36.94 33.84
C MET A 1 -76.63 35.95 33.37
N ILE A 2 -76.73 34.67 33.79
CA ILE A 2 -76.14 33.46 33.17
C ILE A 2 -74.60 33.39 33.22
N ARG A 3 -73.88 32.35 33.68
CA ARG A 3 -74.07 31.09 34.43
C ARG A 3 -72.70 30.40 34.31
N GLN A 4 -72.18 29.78 35.39
CA GLN A 4 -71.46 28.47 35.39
C GLN A 4 -70.18 28.29 34.52
N PHE A 5 -69.22 27.39 34.74
CA PHE A 5 -69.06 26.21 35.59
C PHE A 5 -67.55 25.95 35.75
N LEU A 6 -67.18 25.42 36.92
CA LEU A 6 -65.91 24.78 37.27
C LEU A 6 -65.57 23.62 36.31
N LEU A 7 -64.30 23.38 35.98
CA LEU A 7 -63.76 22.03 35.66
C LEU A 7 -62.22 22.04 35.64
N LEU A 8 -61.62 21.33 36.60
CA LEU A 8 -60.23 20.88 36.60
C LEU A 8 -60.02 19.87 35.46
N PHE A 9 -58.90 19.97 34.74
CA PHE A 9 -58.28 18.81 34.11
C PHE A 9 -56.75 18.88 34.22
N LEU A 10 -56.21 17.89 34.93
CA LEU A 10 -54.81 17.54 35.06
C LEU A 10 -54.39 16.85 33.75
N SER A 11 -53.46 17.42 32.98
CA SER A 11 -52.87 16.73 31.82
C SER A 11 -51.38 16.50 32.04
N ALA A 12 -51.02 15.24 32.30
CA ALA A 12 -49.66 14.77 32.42
C ALA A 12 -48.91 14.95 31.08
N PHE A 13 -47.77 15.64 31.12
CA PHE A 13 -46.84 15.73 30.00
C PHE A 13 -46.06 14.40 29.90
N LEU A 14 -46.45 13.55 28.95
CA LEU A 14 -45.63 12.41 28.51
C LEU A 14 -44.59 12.94 27.52
N PHE A 15 -43.35 13.12 27.99
CA PHE A 15 -42.19 13.30 27.12
C PHE A 15 -41.90 11.98 26.40
N GLY A 16 -42.41 11.84 25.18
CA GLY A 16 -42.01 10.77 24.27
C GLY A 16 -40.62 11.08 23.72
N SER A 17 -39.60 10.41 24.25
CA SER A 17 -38.25 10.40 23.66
C SER A 17 -38.31 9.70 22.30
N THR A 18 -38.41 10.50 21.24
CA THR A 18 -38.20 10.03 19.87
C THR A 18 -36.71 9.86 19.66
N VAL A 19 -36.24 8.62 19.75
CA VAL A 19 -34.90 8.24 19.27
C VAL A 19 -34.93 8.37 17.76
N LEU A 20 -34.38 9.47 17.24
CA LEU A 20 -34.03 9.61 15.84
C LEU A 20 -32.91 8.61 15.56
N ALA A 21 -33.27 7.42 15.11
CA ALA A 21 -32.33 6.52 14.46
C ALA A 21 -31.84 7.22 13.19
N SER A 22 -30.57 7.64 13.17
CA SER A 22 -29.91 8.05 11.94
C SER A 22 -29.82 6.82 11.05
N VAL A 23 -30.66 6.75 10.03
CA VAL A 23 -30.45 5.84 8.91
C VAL A 23 -29.16 6.29 8.25
N VAL A 24 -28.09 5.51 8.41
CA VAL A 24 -26.90 5.64 7.58
C VAL A 24 -27.34 5.23 6.19
N GLU A 25 -27.57 6.21 5.33
CA GLU A 25 -27.79 5.98 3.91
C GLU A 25 -26.51 5.35 3.37
N GLU A 26 -26.57 4.07 3.02
CA GLU A 26 -25.45 3.33 2.46
C GLU A 26 -25.19 3.95 1.07
N SER A 27 -24.28 4.92 1.01
CA SER A 27 -24.00 5.67 -0.20
C SER A 27 -23.58 4.71 -1.31
N GLU A 28 -24.23 4.81 -2.48
CA GLU A 28 -23.87 4.05 -3.68
C GLU A 28 -22.34 4.02 -3.89
N PRO A 29 -21.74 2.85 -4.18
CA PRO A 29 -20.30 2.72 -4.37
C PRO A 29 -19.81 3.64 -5.50
N PHE A 30 -18.80 4.45 -5.22
CA PHE A 30 -18.31 5.44 -6.18
C PHE A 30 -17.70 4.81 -7.43
N ARG A 31 -18.11 5.31 -8.60
CA ARG A 31 -17.54 4.97 -9.91
C ARG A 31 -17.05 6.25 -10.61
N PRO A 32 -15.92 6.21 -11.32
CA PRO A 32 -15.48 7.31 -12.15
C PRO A 32 -16.48 7.58 -13.28
N GLU A 33 -16.74 8.86 -13.56
CA GLU A 33 -17.55 9.30 -14.69
C GLU A 33 -16.66 9.58 -15.90
N GLU A 34 -17.13 9.21 -17.09
CA GLU A 34 -16.42 9.51 -18.33
C GLU A 34 -16.23 11.03 -18.51
N GLY A 35 -15.03 11.43 -18.92
CA GLY A 35 -14.69 12.84 -19.13
C GLY A 35 -14.42 13.65 -17.86
N LYS A 36 -14.51 13.07 -16.66
CA LYS A 36 -14.15 13.73 -15.40
C LYS A 36 -13.00 13.02 -14.71
N PHE A 37 -12.08 13.81 -14.15
CA PHE A 37 -11.01 13.25 -13.32
C PHE A 37 -11.56 12.88 -11.94
N PRO A 38 -11.50 11.60 -11.52
CA PRO A 38 -12.02 11.20 -10.23
C PRO A 38 -11.11 11.66 -9.08
N PRO A 39 -11.67 12.12 -7.95
CA PRO A 39 -10.89 12.51 -6.78
C PRO A 39 -10.18 11.29 -6.17
N ILE A 40 -8.87 11.39 -5.94
CA ILE A 40 -8.04 10.27 -5.45
C ILE A 40 -8.45 9.80 -4.05
N GLU A 41 -9.08 10.67 -3.27
CA GLU A 41 -9.59 10.39 -1.92
C GLU A 41 -10.72 9.36 -1.93
N LYS A 42 -11.40 9.20 -3.07
CA LYS A 42 -12.42 8.16 -3.25
C LYS A 42 -11.86 6.84 -3.77
N ALA A 43 -10.57 6.79 -4.13
CA ALA A 43 -9.93 5.57 -4.57
C ALA A 43 -9.67 4.64 -3.38
N HIS A 44 -9.85 3.34 -3.59
CA HIS A 44 -9.38 2.35 -2.65
C HIS A 44 -7.87 2.15 -2.83
N SER A 45 -7.12 2.33 -1.75
CA SER A 45 -5.67 2.14 -1.72
C SER A 45 -5.31 0.74 -1.28
N TYR A 46 -4.44 0.06 -2.02
CA TYR A 46 -3.87 -1.23 -1.65
C TYR A 46 -2.44 -1.39 -2.19
N ARG A 47 -1.68 -2.30 -1.61
CA ARG A 47 -0.28 -2.57 -1.94
C ARG A 47 -0.13 -4.01 -2.40
N GLY A 48 0.83 -4.28 -3.28
CA GLY A 48 1.12 -5.64 -3.70
C GLY A 48 2.24 -5.75 -4.72
N GLU A 49 2.65 -6.98 -5.01
CA GLU A 49 3.72 -7.29 -5.96
C GLU A 49 3.16 -7.35 -7.39
N ILE A 50 3.80 -6.67 -8.35
CA ILE A 50 3.42 -6.78 -9.76
C ILE A 50 3.93 -8.11 -10.34
N ILE A 51 3.01 -8.95 -10.83
CA ILE A 51 3.31 -10.33 -11.30
C ILE A 51 3.24 -10.43 -12.82
N PHE A 52 2.43 -9.59 -13.45
CA PHE A 52 2.18 -9.63 -14.88
C PHE A 52 1.91 -8.23 -15.41
N VAL A 53 2.39 -7.97 -16.64
CA VAL A 53 2.21 -6.70 -17.35
C VAL A 53 1.82 -6.98 -18.80
N ASP A 54 0.77 -6.30 -19.24
CA ASP A 54 0.33 -6.17 -20.62
C ASP A 54 0.26 -4.66 -20.94
N HIS A 55 1.45 -4.08 -21.16
CA HIS A 55 1.61 -2.64 -21.34
C HIS A 55 0.81 -2.05 -22.53
N PRO A 56 0.67 -2.71 -23.71
CA PRO A 56 -0.09 -2.15 -24.82
C PRO A 56 -1.58 -1.99 -24.47
N ASN A 57 -2.15 -2.94 -23.71
CA ASN A 57 -3.53 -2.87 -23.25
C ASN A 57 -3.69 -2.15 -21.90
N ARG A 58 -2.58 -1.66 -21.32
CA ARG A 58 -2.53 -0.99 -20.01
C ARG A 58 -3.14 -1.84 -18.89
N ARG A 59 -2.86 -3.13 -18.92
CA ARG A 59 -3.34 -4.13 -17.94
C ARG A 59 -2.16 -4.78 -17.23
N GLY A 60 -2.45 -5.39 -16.09
CA GLY A 60 -1.50 -6.20 -15.38
C GLY A 60 -2.17 -7.05 -14.33
N SER A 61 -1.38 -7.74 -13.53
CA SER A 61 -1.85 -8.42 -12.35
C SER A 61 -0.95 -8.11 -11.17
N ILE A 62 -1.56 -7.81 -10.03
CA ILE A 62 -0.89 -7.52 -8.77
C ILE A 62 -1.27 -8.61 -7.75
N ARG A 63 -0.27 -9.21 -7.10
CA ARG A 63 -0.52 -10.04 -5.93
C ARG A 63 -0.70 -9.10 -4.74
N VAL A 64 -1.95 -8.87 -4.38
CA VAL A 64 -2.32 -7.91 -3.32
C VAL A 64 -1.89 -8.45 -1.95
N GLU A 65 -1.33 -7.55 -1.14
CA GLU A 65 -1.02 -7.80 0.26
C GLU A 65 -2.32 -7.83 1.08
N GLY A 66 -2.53 -8.92 1.81
CA GLY A 66 -3.66 -9.08 2.72
C GLY A 66 -3.18 -9.44 4.11
N THR A 67 -4.12 -9.75 5.00
CA THR A 67 -3.82 -10.07 6.41
C THR A 67 -3.16 -11.44 6.62
N GLY A 68 -3.15 -12.30 5.59
CA GLY A 68 -2.56 -13.64 5.65
C GLY A 68 -1.15 -13.72 5.04
N LYS A 69 -0.79 -14.93 4.59
CA LYS A 69 0.49 -15.25 3.97
C LYS A 69 0.54 -14.77 2.54
N PHE A 70 1.28 -13.69 2.33
CA PHE A 70 1.44 -13.01 1.04
C PHE A 70 1.65 -13.94 -0.17
N TYR A 71 2.60 -14.89 -0.10
CA TYR A 71 2.93 -15.78 -1.23
C TYR A 71 1.78 -16.69 -1.69
N ARG A 72 0.73 -16.86 -0.89
CA ARG A 72 -0.44 -17.68 -1.24
C ARG A 72 -1.52 -16.90 -1.98
N ASN A 73 -1.37 -15.59 -2.10
CA ASN A 73 -2.35 -14.75 -2.76
C ASN A 73 -2.22 -14.92 -4.28
N ASP A 74 -3.36 -15.11 -4.94
CA ASP A 74 -3.39 -15.21 -6.39
C ASP A 74 -3.15 -13.82 -7.01
N PRO A 75 -2.55 -13.76 -8.21
CA PRO A 75 -2.51 -12.52 -8.97
C PRO A 75 -3.91 -11.97 -9.20
N HIS A 76 -4.13 -10.72 -8.84
CA HIS A 76 -5.37 -9.99 -9.04
C HIS A 76 -5.25 -9.07 -10.27
N PRO A 77 -6.03 -9.30 -11.34
CA PRO A 77 -5.95 -8.49 -12.55
C PRO A 77 -6.42 -7.05 -12.33
N PHE A 78 -5.73 -6.10 -12.95
CA PHE A 78 -6.11 -4.69 -12.98
C PHE A 78 -6.02 -4.11 -14.40
N ALA A 79 -6.73 -3.03 -14.63
CA ALA A 79 -6.58 -2.17 -15.79
C ALA A 79 -6.27 -0.74 -15.32
N LEU A 80 -5.36 -0.04 -15.98
CA LEU A 80 -5.23 1.40 -15.76
C LEU A 80 -6.41 2.11 -16.41
N LEU A 81 -6.93 3.13 -15.73
CA LEU A 81 -7.83 4.09 -16.37
C LEU A 81 -7.11 4.73 -17.58
N PRO A 82 -7.85 5.25 -18.58
CA PRO A 82 -7.24 5.90 -19.76
C PRO A 82 -6.22 6.99 -19.39
N TYR A 83 -6.51 7.74 -18.32
CA TYR A 83 -5.66 8.78 -17.73
C TYR A 83 -4.88 8.31 -16.48
N GLY A 84 -4.84 7.00 -16.23
CA GLY A 84 -4.11 6.42 -15.11
C GLY A 84 -2.59 6.62 -15.27
N MET A 85 -1.88 6.88 -14.17
CA MET A 85 -0.44 7.11 -14.17
C MET A 85 0.30 5.95 -13.52
N VAL A 86 1.48 5.65 -14.07
CA VAL A 86 2.46 4.76 -13.44
C VAL A 86 3.67 5.60 -13.02
N ARG A 87 4.18 5.37 -11.82
CA ARG A 87 5.42 5.99 -11.32
C ARG A 87 6.39 4.92 -10.85
N TYR A 88 7.65 5.06 -11.26
CA TYR A 88 8.74 4.19 -10.86
C TYR A 88 9.98 5.04 -10.61
N HIS A 89 10.66 4.79 -9.49
CA HIS A 89 11.81 5.59 -9.03
C HIS A 89 11.53 7.10 -9.02
N ASN A 90 10.36 7.50 -8.52
CA ASN A 90 9.91 8.89 -8.44
C ASN A 90 9.76 9.62 -9.81
N ALA A 91 9.77 8.89 -10.92
CA ALA A 91 9.55 9.43 -12.26
C ALA A 91 8.27 8.84 -12.90
N PRO A 92 7.60 9.58 -13.81
CA PRO A 92 6.58 8.98 -14.68
C PRO A 92 7.16 7.81 -15.48
N ALA A 93 6.41 6.71 -15.56
CA ALA A 93 6.83 5.48 -16.24
C ALA A 93 5.66 4.85 -17.01
N ASP A 94 5.97 3.85 -17.85
CA ASP A 94 4.99 2.90 -18.39
C ASP A 94 5.10 1.55 -17.66
N LEU A 95 4.08 0.70 -17.75
CA LEU A 95 4.06 -0.61 -17.09
C LEU A 95 5.25 -1.50 -17.51
N ARG A 96 5.74 -1.37 -18.75
CA ARG A 96 6.90 -2.14 -19.24
C ARG A 96 8.22 -1.73 -18.58
N ASP A 97 8.28 -0.54 -18.00
CA ASP A 97 9.47 0.00 -17.36
C ASP A 97 9.57 -0.47 -15.89
N VAL A 98 8.48 -1.02 -15.34
CA VAL A 98 8.41 -1.57 -13.98
C VAL A 98 8.84 -3.04 -14.00
N PRO A 99 9.92 -3.41 -13.31
CA PRO A 99 10.31 -4.82 -13.19
C PRO A 99 9.22 -5.66 -12.52
N LEU A 100 9.05 -6.90 -12.98
CA LEU A 100 8.21 -7.86 -12.27
C LEU A 100 8.81 -8.15 -10.89
N GLY A 101 7.94 -8.33 -9.91
CA GLY A 101 8.31 -8.46 -8.50
C GLY A 101 8.31 -7.13 -7.73
N THR A 102 8.34 -5.98 -8.40
CA THR A 102 8.28 -4.68 -7.72
C THR A 102 6.98 -4.55 -6.93
N VAL A 103 7.09 -4.09 -5.69
CA VAL A 103 5.93 -3.80 -4.86
C VAL A 103 5.40 -2.41 -5.20
N MET A 104 4.15 -2.38 -5.64
CA MET A 104 3.44 -1.20 -6.09
C MET A 104 2.29 -0.86 -5.11
N HIS A 105 2.03 0.44 -5.00
CA HIS A 105 0.84 1.02 -4.38
C HIS A 105 -0.15 1.38 -5.47
N ALA A 106 -1.36 0.88 -5.35
CA ALA A 106 -2.46 1.10 -6.29
C ALA A 106 -3.54 1.96 -5.63
N HIS A 107 -3.97 2.99 -6.35
CA HIS A 107 -5.21 3.72 -6.07
C HIS A 107 -6.23 3.36 -7.12
N GLY A 108 -7.14 2.46 -6.76
CA GLY A 108 -8.11 1.87 -7.66
C GLY A 108 -9.53 2.39 -7.46
N PHE A 109 -10.32 2.29 -8.51
CA PHE A 109 -11.77 2.50 -8.49
C PHE A 109 -12.50 1.27 -9.01
N LEU A 110 -13.79 1.19 -8.68
CA LEU A 110 -14.70 0.28 -9.36
C LEU A 110 -14.72 0.58 -10.87
N PRO A 111 -15.06 -0.41 -11.72
CA PRO A 111 -15.14 -0.20 -13.17
C PRO A 111 -16.07 0.98 -13.51
N PRO A 112 -15.65 1.93 -14.36
CA PRO A 112 -16.52 3.02 -14.81
C PRO A 112 -17.83 2.49 -15.41
N ASP A 113 -17.73 1.52 -16.32
CA ASP A 113 -18.86 0.71 -16.80
C ASP A 113 -18.55 -0.79 -16.57
N PRO A 114 -19.30 -1.47 -15.68
CA PRO A 114 -19.17 -2.91 -15.46
C PRO A 114 -19.33 -3.78 -16.71
N LYS A 115 -20.15 -3.37 -17.68
CA LYS A 115 -20.47 -4.18 -18.86
C LYS A 115 -19.33 -4.24 -19.86
N THR A 116 -18.51 -3.20 -19.90
CA THR A 116 -17.37 -3.06 -20.83
C THR A 116 -16.02 -3.20 -20.11
N SER A 117 -16.03 -3.71 -18.89
CA SER A 117 -14.83 -3.85 -18.07
C SER A 117 -13.77 -4.71 -18.77
N ALA A 118 -12.54 -4.20 -18.78
CA ALA A 118 -11.37 -4.87 -19.34
C ALA A 118 -10.83 -6.03 -18.49
N VAL A 119 -11.24 -6.07 -17.22
CA VAL A 119 -10.85 -7.04 -16.20
C VAL A 119 -12.06 -7.56 -15.44
N PRO A 120 -11.97 -8.67 -14.70
CA PRO A 120 -13.11 -9.22 -13.97
C PRO A 120 -13.78 -8.21 -13.05
N VAL A 121 -15.11 -8.14 -13.08
CA VAL A 121 -15.90 -7.28 -12.19
C VAL A 121 -16.22 -8.07 -10.92
N LEU A 122 -15.79 -7.55 -9.78
CA LEU A 122 -16.05 -8.16 -8.47
C LEU A 122 -17.13 -7.37 -7.71
N PRO A 123 -17.82 -7.99 -6.74
CA PRO A 123 -18.75 -7.29 -5.85
C PRO A 123 -18.05 -6.16 -5.09
N PRO A 124 -18.64 -4.96 -4.89
CA PRO A 124 -17.96 -3.84 -4.23
C PRO A 124 -17.38 -4.15 -2.84
N ASN A 125 -18.00 -5.07 -2.08
CA ASN A 125 -17.53 -5.52 -0.78
C ASN A 125 -16.45 -6.61 -0.83
N ASN A 126 -15.86 -6.91 -2.00
CA ASN A 126 -14.94 -8.04 -2.15
C ASN A 126 -13.59 -7.80 -1.45
N LYS A 127 -13.21 -6.54 -1.21
CA LYS A 127 -12.06 -6.16 -0.37
C LYS A 127 -12.22 -6.59 1.09
N ASP A 128 -13.46 -6.72 1.58
CA ASP A 128 -13.73 -7.07 2.98
C ASP A 128 -13.89 -8.59 3.19
N LYS A 129 -13.81 -9.38 2.13
CA LYS A 129 -14.00 -10.83 2.20
C LYS A 129 -12.71 -11.54 2.59
N ASP A 130 -12.86 -12.50 3.50
CA ASP A 130 -11.82 -13.49 3.77
C ASP A 130 -11.76 -14.49 2.60
N ALA A 131 -10.60 -14.58 1.97
CA ALA A 131 -10.33 -15.56 0.92
C ALA A 131 -10.09 -16.98 1.50
N GLY A 132 -10.11 -17.12 2.82
CA GLY A 132 -10.01 -18.37 3.54
C GLY A 132 -8.59 -18.94 3.60
N GLY A 133 -8.45 -19.99 4.40
CA GLY A 133 -7.19 -20.71 4.59
C GLY A 133 -6.12 -19.81 5.22
N TYR A 134 -5.02 -19.59 4.50
CA TYR A 134 -3.89 -18.81 4.99
C TYR A 134 -3.71 -17.48 4.25
N ARG A 135 -4.71 -17.03 3.48
CA ARG A 135 -4.58 -15.86 2.59
C ARG A 135 -5.11 -14.58 3.22
N GLY A 136 -6.13 -14.71 4.06
CA GLY A 136 -6.71 -13.62 4.82
C GLY A 136 -7.64 -12.73 3.98
N ILE A 137 -7.83 -11.51 4.46
CA ILE A 137 -8.79 -10.53 3.95
C ILE A 137 -8.07 -9.52 3.04
N GLY A 138 -8.79 -8.92 2.08
CA GLY A 138 -8.28 -7.77 1.32
C GLY A 138 -7.63 -8.08 -0.02
N ILE A 139 -7.49 -9.36 -0.39
CA ILE A 139 -6.60 -9.74 -1.50
C ILE A 139 -7.23 -9.59 -2.90
N PHE A 140 -8.53 -9.30 -2.97
CA PHE A 140 -9.29 -9.18 -4.22
C PHE A 140 -10.20 -7.95 -4.19
N PRO A 141 -9.64 -6.73 -4.13
CA PRO A 141 -10.44 -5.52 -4.18
C PRO A 141 -11.26 -5.47 -5.47
N ALA A 142 -12.49 -4.93 -5.40
CA ALA A 142 -13.27 -4.71 -6.64
C ALA A 142 -12.77 -3.49 -7.40
N GLU A 143 -12.00 -2.65 -6.73
CA GLU A 143 -11.40 -1.43 -7.22
C GLU A 143 -10.14 -1.72 -8.05
N ASN A 144 -10.31 -2.44 -9.15
CA ASN A 144 -9.23 -2.88 -10.03
C ASN A 144 -9.04 -2.01 -11.28
N HIS A 145 -9.68 -0.83 -11.34
CA HIS A 145 -9.45 0.20 -12.35
C HIS A 145 -8.57 1.30 -11.76
N ILE A 146 -7.27 1.22 -12.02
CA ILE A 146 -6.24 1.98 -11.30
C ILE A 146 -6.06 3.37 -11.90
N LEU A 147 -6.15 4.39 -11.05
CA LEU A 147 -5.79 5.77 -11.37
C LEU A 147 -4.29 6.03 -11.20
N LEU A 148 -3.69 5.49 -10.14
CA LEU A 148 -2.28 5.68 -9.84
C LEU A 148 -1.69 4.35 -9.39
N LEU A 149 -0.62 3.93 -10.07
CA LEU A 149 0.22 2.80 -9.70
C LEU A 149 1.63 3.32 -9.47
N GLU A 150 2.16 3.20 -8.26
CA GLU A 150 3.47 3.78 -7.93
C GLU A 150 4.29 2.86 -7.04
N ASP A 151 5.61 2.82 -7.25
CA ASP A 151 6.50 2.05 -6.38
C ASP A 151 6.66 2.71 -4.99
N GLU A 152 7.23 1.95 -4.05
CA GLU A 152 7.44 2.39 -2.67
C GLU A 152 8.14 3.77 -2.54
N PRO A 153 9.25 4.08 -3.24
CA PRO A 153 9.88 5.40 -3.11
C PRO A 153 9.04 6.53 -3.70
N SER A 154 8.33 6.31 -4.83
CA SER A 154 7.39 7.29 -5.38
C SER A 154 6.24 7.58 -4.40
N HIS A 155 5.66 6.51 -3.83
CA HIS A 155 4.63 6.61 -2.81
C HIS A 155 5.12 7.40 -1.60
N CYS A 156 6.32 7.10 -1.11
CA CYS A 156 6.90 7.82 0.02
C CYS A 156 7.09 9.30 -0.31
N ARG A 157 7.64 9.64 -1.48
CA ARG A 157 7.84 11.04 -1.89
C ARG A 157 6.52 11.80 -1.99
N ARG A 158 5.51 11.23 -2.65
CA ARG A 158 4.21 11.87 -2.83
C ARG A 158 3.50 12.15 -1.51
N ASN A 159 3.63 11.26 -0.54
CA ASN A 159 2.95 11.37 0.76
C ASN A 159 3.85 11.96 1.88
N GLY A 160 5.05 12.44 1.56
CA GLY A 160 5.97 13.00 2.55
C GLY A 160 6.44 11.98 3.59
N LEU A 161 6.65 10.72 3.19
CA LEU A 161 7.12 9.62 4.03
C LEU A 161 8.61 9.30 3.77
N THR A 162 9.22 8.58 4.71
CA THR A 162 10.59 8.04 4.61
C THR A 162 10.66 6.72 5.39
N TRP A 163 11.60 5.86 5.03
CA TRP A 163 11.93 4.68 5.80
C TRP A 163 13.02 4.99 6.82
N LYS A 164 12.86 4.48 8.04
CA LYS A 164 13.86 4.53 9.10
C LYS A 164 14.42 3.13 9.33
N ILE A 165 15.70 2.95 9.05
CA ILE A 165 16.42 1.70 9.35
C ILE A 165 16.69 1.65 10.86
N LEU A 166 16.19 0.60 11.50
CA LEU A 166 16.33 0.35 12.95
C LEU A 166 17.54 -0.53 13.24
N GLU A 167 17.65 -1.63 12.50
CA GLU A 167 18.70 -2.64 12.64
C GLU A 167 19.12 -3.13 11.26
N VAL A 168 20.41 -3.39 11.11
CA VAL A 168 20.96 -4.16 9.99
C VAL A 168 21.70 -5.39 10.53
N GLU A 169 21.43 -6.55 9.94
CA GLU A 169 22.20 -7.77 10.15
C GLU A 169 22.92 -8.11 8.85
N VAL A 170 24.25 -8.18 8.88
CA VAL A 170 25.10 -8.45 7.71
C VAL A 170 25.74 -9.83 7.82
N LYS A 171 25.72 -10.60 6.74
CA LYS A 171 26.41 -11.89 6.57
C LYS A 171 27.07 -11.90 5.19
N GLY A 172 28.30 -11.38 5.12
CA GLY A 172 28.96 -11.19 3.82
C GLY A 172 28.35 -10.02 3.04
N ASP A 173 27.79 -10.31 1.87
CA ASP A 173 27.11 -9.36 0.99
C ASP A 173 25.57 -9.42 1.07
N GLU A 174 25.04 -10.28 1.94
CA GLU A 174 23.61 -10.45 2.18
C GLU A 174 23.22 -10.20 3.64
N GLY A 175 21.92 -10.10 3.89
CA GLY A 175 21.43 -9.91 5.24
C GLY A 175 19.98 -9.46 5.33
N THR A 176 19.65 -8.88 6.49
CA THR A 176 18.31 -8.36 6.78
C THR A 176 18.38 -6.95 7.32
N ILE A 177 17.37 -6.16 6.96
CA ILE A 177 17.10 -4.83 7.50
C ILE A 177 15.75 -4.87 8.21
N VAL A 178 15.73 -4.36 9.44
CA VAL A 178 14.48 -4.00 10.12
C VAL A 178 14.26 -2.51 9.92
N ALA A 179 13.17 -2.14 9.27
CA ALA A 179 12.86 -0.74 9.01
C ALA A 179 11.38 -0.43 9.24
N LYS A 180 11.08 0.84 9.54
CA LYS A 180 9.71 1.34 9.72
C LYS A 180 9.47 2.54 8.82
N ARG A 181 8.30 2.62 8.18
CA ARG A 181 7.91 3.81 7.41
C ARG A 181 7.29 4.84 8.33
N VAL A 182 7.76 6.08 8.21
CA VAL A 182 7.31 7.21 9.04
C VAL A 182 7.11 8.46 8.18
N PRO A 183 6.27 9.40 8.63
CA PRO A 183 6.23 10.75 8.07
C PRO A 183 7.57 11.47 8.20
N LYS A 184 7.96 12.25 7.18
CA LYS A 184 9.12 13.16 7.23
C LYS A 184 8.89 14.31 8.20
N THR A 185 7.64 14.77 8.33
CA THR A 185 7.24 15.88 9.21
C THR A 185 5.91 15.58 9.90
N GLY A 186 5.81 15.88 11.20
CA GLY A 186 4.58 15.76 11.98
C GLY A 186 4.21 14.33 12.42
N ASP A 187 3.04 14.21 13.04
CA ASP A 187 2.48 12.95 13.53
C ASP A 187 1.47 12.38 12.52
N GLY A 188 1.98 11.73 11.49
CA GLY A 188 1.20 10.89 10.58
C GLY A 188 1.22 9.42 11.00
N GLU A 189 0.49 8.58 10.26
CA GLU A 189 0.38 7.14 10.51
C GLU A 189 1.74 6.46 10.39
N LYS A 190 2.20 5.88 11.51
CA LYS A 190 3.45 5.11 11.60
C LYS A 190 3.11 3.65 11.33
N THR A 191 3.83 3.03 10.40
CA THR A 191 3.65 1.59 10.16
C THR A 191 4.46 0.78 11.16
N GLU A 192 4.01 -0.45 11.43
CA GLU A 192 4.82 -1.40 12.18
C GLU A 192 6.17 -1.66 11.49
N PRO A 193 7.24 -1.91 12.28
CA PRO A 193 8.52 -2.32 11.72
C PRO A 193 8.39 -3.60 10.91
N GLN A 194 9.04 -3.64 9.75
CA GLN A 194 9.08 -4.78 8.86
C GLN A 194 10.52 -5.25 8.68
N THR A 195 10.70 -6.57 8.66
CA THR A 195 11.98 -7.20 8.34
C THR A 195 12.01 -7.52 6.86
N MET A 196 13.02 -7.01 6.16
CA MET A 196 13.24 -7.21 4.74
C MET A 196 14.65 -7.75 4.49
N THR A 197 14.82 -8.51 3.42
CA THR A 197 16.14 -9.05 3.03
C THR A 197 16.85 -8.10 2.07
N PHE A 198 18.18 -8.19 2.01
CA PHE A 198 19.00 -7.60 0.96
C PHE A 198 20.12 -8.58 0.58
N ASP A 199 20.69 -8.42 -0.61
CA ASP A 199 21.82 -9.22 -1.09
C ASP A 199 22.74 -8.38 -2.00
N SER A 200 23.72 -9.01 -2.67
CA SER A 200 24.63 -8.31 -3.56
C SER A 200 23.98 -7.68 -4.79
N ALA A 201 22.74 -8.04 -5.13
CA ALA A 201 21.99 -7.39 -6.21
C ALA A 201 21.26 -6.11 -5.72
N THR A 202 21.15 -5.89 -4.41
CA THR A 202 20.60 -4.66 -3.85
C THR A 202 21.49 -3.48 -4.21
N ARG A 203 20.93 -2.51 -4.94
CA ARG A 203 21.65 -1.30 -5.35
C ARG A 203 21.60 -0.26 -4.24
N ILE A 204 22.75 0.29 -3.88
CA ILE A 204 22.83 1.34 -2.86
C ILE A 204 23.30 2.62 -3.53
N TRP A 205 22.56 3.69 -3.31
CA TRP A 205 22.79 4.99 -3.95
C TRP A 205 23.11 6.05 -2.89
N GLN A 206 24.18 6.81 -3.15
CA GLN A 206 24.62 7.94 -2.35
C GLN A 206 25.04 9.09 -3.26
N GLY A 207 24.35 10.24 -3.17
CA GLY A 207 24.48 11.33 -4.12
C GLY A 207 24.28 10.87 -5.58
N ARG A 208 25.34 10.83 -6.37
CA ARG A 208 25.31 10.37 -7.78
C ARG A 208 26.04 9.05 -8.00
N GLU A 209 26.44 8.39 -6.92
CA GLU A 209 27.27 7.19 -6.95
C GLU A 209 26.45 5.96 -6.54
N SER A 210 26.73 4.83 -7.19
CA SER A 210 26.30 3.53 -6.71
C SER A 210 27.43 2.93 -5.88
N ILE A 211 27.14 2.63 -4.62
CA ILE A 211 28.08 2.05 -3.66
C ILE A 211 27.66 0.62 -3.30
N ARG A 212 28.55 -0.12 -2.66
CA ARG A 212 28.32 -1.50 -2.21
C ARG A 212 28.26 -1.58 -0.69
N VAL A 213 27.79 -2.73 -0.20
CA VAL A 213 27.86 -3.07 1.23
C VAL A 213 29.29 -2.95 1.77
N SER A 214 30.30 -3.34 0.99
CA SER A 214 31.72 -3.20 1.36
C SER A 214 32.15 -1.75 1.61
N ASP A 215 31.57 -0.79 0.89
CA ASP A 215 31.87 0.62 1.07
C ASP A 215 31.26 1.12 2.38
N LEU A 216 30.02 0.72 2.69
CA LEU A 216 29.38 1.02 3.97
C LEU A 216 30.11 0.40 5.17
N ILE A 217 30.68 -0.80 5.00
CA ILE A 217 31.54 -1.44 6.01
C ILE A 217 32.84 -0.67 6.17
N SER A 218 33.49 -0.30 5.07
CA SER A 218 34.76 0.48 5.09
C SER A 218 34.59 1.86 5.73
N GLN A 219 33.43 2.49 5.49
CA GLN A 219 33.02 3.75 6.13
C GLN A 219 32.56 3.57 7.58
N LYS A 220 32.52 2.34 8.11
CA LYS A 220 32.06 1.97 9.45
C LYS A 220 30.58 2.30 9.72
N VAL A 221 29.80 2.50 8.65
CA VAL A 221 28.34 2.73 8.71
C VAL A 221 27.63 1.42 8.99
N TRP A 222 28.00 0.32 8.33
CA TRP A 222 27.47 -1.03 8.57
C TRP A 222 28.51 -1.92 9.27
N PRO A 223 28.10 -3.00 9.97
CA PRO A 223 29.03 -3.94 10.57
C PRO A 223 29.66 -4.85 9.49
N GLU A 224 30.89 -5.29 9.70
CA GLU A 224 31.54 -6.30 8.83
C GLU A 224 30.77 -7.62 8.82
N SER A 225 30.20 -8.00 9.97
CA SER A 225 29.31 -9.14 10.13
C SER A 225 28.47 -8.98 11.41
N GLY A 226 27.31 -9.62 11.45
CA GLY A 226 26.39 -9.60 12.58
C GLY A 226 25.48 -8.38 12.60
N LYS A 227 24.91 -8.11 13.78
CA LYS A 227 23.86 -7.10 13.98
C LYS A 227 24.41 -5.75 14.41
N LYS A 228 23.79 -4.68 13.91
CA LYS A 228 24.04 -3.30 14.35
C LYS A 228 22.75 -2.51 14.37
N GLU A 229 22.51 -1.80 15.48
CA GLU A 229 21.45 -0.79 15.55
C GLU A 229 21.85 0.47 14.76
N MET A 230 20.93 0.96 13.93
CA MET A 230 21.18 2.01 12.95
C MET A 230 20.63 3.39 13.35
N LYS A 231 20.10 3.52 14.57
CA LYS A 231 19.62 4.79 15.15
C LYS A 231 18.69 5.59 14.24
N ASP A 232 17.71 4.93 13.62
CA ASP A 232 16.72 5.56 12.74
C ASP A 232 17.34 6.33 11.55
N GLN A 233 18.28 5.71 10.83
CA GLN A 233 18.80 6.25 9.57
C GLN A 233 17.67 6.39 8.54
N SER A 234 17.49 7.60 8.00
CA SER A 234 16.50 7.87 6.95
C SER A 234 16.99 7.41 5.59
N VAL A 235 16.13 6.70 4.86
CA VAL A 235 16.36 6.23 3.50
C VAL A 235 15.06 6.23 2.69
N LEU A 236 15.17 6.03 1.39
CA LEU A 236 14.09 5.46 0.57
C LEU A 236 14.46 4.03 0.18
N LEU A 237 13.46 3.17 0.08
CA LEU A 237 13.64 1.76 -0.24
C LEU A 237 12.86 1.38 -1.50
N GLY A 238 13.53 0.76 -2.44
CA GLY A 238 12.90 -0.01 -3.51
C GLY A 238 12.58 -1.38 -2.95
N ILE A 239 11.31 -1.78 -3.03
CA ILE A 239 10.84 -3.05 -2.46
C ILE A 239 10.36 -3.96 -3.58
N THR A 240 10.83 -5.19 -3.55
CA THR A 240 10.38 -6.29 -4.40
C THR A 240 9.97 -7.46 -3.54
N TRP A 241 9.21 -8.38 -4.11
CA TRP A 241 9.10 -9.72 -3.53
C TRP A 241 10.15 -10.63 -4.17
N LYS A 242 10.81 -11.43 -3.34
CA LYS A 242 11.74 -12.48 -3.76
C LYS A 242 11.50 -13.67 -2.84
N PRO A 243 11.28 -14.88 -3.36
CA PRO A 243 11.28 -16.07 -2.53
C PRO A 243 12.63 -16.18 -1.83
N ALA A 244 12.66 -16.06 -0.50
CA ALA A 244 13.87 -16.37 0.25
C ALA A 244 13.88 -17.87 0.60
N PRO A 245 15.06 -18.49 0.72
CA PRO A 245 15.19 -19.83 1.29
C PRO A 245 14.96 -19.81 2.81
N GLY A 246 14.24 -20.80 3.34
CA GLY A 246 14.03 -21.00 4.77
C GLY A 246 12.97 -22.06 5.06
N ASP A 247 13.04 -22.68 6.24
CA ASP A 247 12.12 -23.70 6.70
C ASP A 247 10.95 -23.10 7.53
N GLY A 248 9.73 -23.60 7.29
CA GLY A 248 8.60 -23.39 8.20
C GLY A 248 7.78 -22.10 8.04
N LEU A 249 6.99 -21.82 9.09
CA LEU A 249 5.95 -20.77 9.14
C LEU A 249 6.49 -19.36 9.45
N SER A 250 7.74 -19.29 9.91
CA SER A 250 8.50 -18.07 10.18
C SER A 250 9.58 -17.81 9.12
N GLY A 251 9.67 -18.67 8.10
CA GLY A 251 10.70 -18.66 7.07
C GLY A 251 10.20 -18.10 5.73
N ALA A 252 10.88 -17.04 5.29
CA ALA A 252 11.35 -16.81 3.92
C ALA A 252 10.34 -16.58 2.76
N PHE A 253 9.05 -16.90 2.90
CA PHE A 253 8.03 -16.62 1.88
C PHE A 253 7.08 -15.47 2.24
N THR A 254 7.28 -14.82 3.39
CA THR A 254 6.47 -13.69 3.86
C THR A 254 7.23 -12.37 3.88
N SER A 255 8.56 -12.39 3.75
CA SER A 255 9.38 -11.18 3.85
C SER A 255 9.63 -10.58 2.47
N PHE A 256 9.51 -9.26 2.37
CA PHE A 256 9.93 -8.53 1.19
C PHE A 256 11.46 -8.45 1.08
N HIS A 257 11.93 -8.07 -0.09
CA HIS A 257 13.33 -7.90 -0.42
C HIS A 257 13.58 -6.47 -0.90
N ILE A 258 14.74 -5.92 -0.56
CA ILE A 258 15.13 -4.56 -0.91
C ILE A 258 15.91 -4.62 -2.23
N SER A 259 15.37 -4.01 -3.28
CA SER A 259 16.06 -3.88 -4.57
C SER A 259 17.02 -2.70 -4.60
N ASP A 260 16.64 -1.61 -3.93
CA ASP A 260 17.34 -0.33 -3.96
C ASP A 260 17.29 0.35 -2.59
N ILE A 261 18.39 1.00 -2.21
CA ILE A 261 18.49 1.85 -1.03
C ILE A 261 19.02 3.20 -1.49
N TRP A 262 18.22 4.25 -1.35
CA TRP A 262 18.69 5.63 -1.52
C TRP A 262 18.99 6.23 -0.15
N LEU A 263 20.26 6.52 0.12
CA LEU A 263 20.73 7.00 1.41
C LEU A 263 20.45 8.49 1.65
N ASP A 264 20.16 9.23 0.58
CA ASP A 264 19.85 10.65 0.60
C ASP A 264 18.82 11.00 -0.48
N ASP A 265 18.23 12.19 -0.34
CA ASP A 265 17.18 12.64 -1.25
C ASP A 265 17.74 12.97 -2.66
N GLN A 266 19.03 13.32 -2.78
CA GLN A 266 19.66 13.61 -4.07
C GLN A 266 19.77 12.37 -4.95
N SER A 267 19.90 11.19 -4.34
CA SER A 267 20.16 9.93 -5.04
C SER A 267 19.01 9.42 -5.91
N ILE A 268 17.81 9.95 -5.74
CA ILE A 268 16.60 9.56 -6.50
C ILE A 268 16.08 10.69 -7.41
N GLU A 269 16.84 11.78 -7.53
CA GLU A 269 16.56 12.91 -8.42
C GLU A 269 17.29 12.75 -9.77
#